data_AF-A0A223EM29-F1
#
_entry.id   AF-A0A223EM29-F1
#
_cell.length_a   1.000
_cell.length_b   1.000
_cell.length_c   1.000
_cell.angle_alpha   90.00
_cell.angle_beta   90.00
_cell.angle_gamma   90.00
#
_symmetry.space_group_name_H-M   'P 1'
#
loop_
_entity.id
_entity.type
_entity.pdbx_description
1 polymer ?
#
loop_
_entity_poly.entity_id
_entity_poly.type
_entity_poly.pdbx_seq_one_letter_code
_entity_poly.pdbx_strand_id
1 'polypeptide(L)'
;MDVEVKNEKSKKGQPHLKDEELRNLIQRSQSGDQDARNLIVNSNLRLVWSVVQRFLNRGYEPDDLYQIGCIGLLKSVDKFDLSFEVKFSTYAVPMIIGEIQRFIRDDGTVKVSRSLKEMANKIRRAKEELSKTYGRVPTVNELAEHLELSPEEIIMAQEASRSPSSIHETVYENDGDPITLLDQIADHNETSWFDQIALKEAIHELNERERLIVFLRYYKDQTQSEVAARLGISQVQVSRLEKKILQQMKNHMNQ
;
A
#
# COMPACT_ATOMS: atom_id res chain seq x y z
N MET A 1 -7.61 -31.65 4.76
CA MET A 1 -8.77 -31.61 5.66
C MET A 1 -9.85 -30.77 4.99
N ASP A 2 -10.84 -31.48 4.47
CA ASP A 2 -12.24 -31.08 4.27
C ASP A 2 -12.57 -29.83 3.43
N VAL A 3 -12.51 -30.00 2.11
CA VAL A 3 -13.12 -29.08 1.12
C VAL A 3 -14.59 -29.48 0.82
N GLU A 4 -15.17 -30.46 1.53
CA GLU A 4 -16.48 -31.04 1.17
C GLU A 4 -17.70 -30.57 1.98
N VAL A 5 -17.60 -29.62 2.92
CA VAL A 5 -18.72 -29.37 3.88
C VAL A 5 -19.62 -28.15 3.56
N LYS A 6 -19.59 -27.56 2.36
CA LYS A 6 -20.44 -26.37 2.06
C LYS A 6 -21.34 -26.44 0.81
N ASN A 7 -21.46 -27.59 0.15
CA ASN A 7 -22.22 -27.69 -1.10
C ASN A 7 -23.71 -28.08 -0.96
N GLU A 8 -24.21 -28.40 0.23
CA GLU A 8 -25.57 -28.95 0.37
C GLU A 8 -26.67 -27.92 0.71
N LYS A 9 -26.34 -26.68 1.12
CA LYS A 9 -27.36 -25.68 1.51
C LYS A 9 -27.77 -24.68 0.41
N SER A 10 -27.11 -24.66 -0.74
CA SER A 10 -27.40 -23.69 -1.83
C SER A 10 -28.50 -24.08 -2.81
N LYS A 11 -29.20 -25.21 -2.60
CA LYS A 11 -30.27 -25.72 -3.50
C LYS A 11 -31.69 -25.21 -3.20
N LYS A 12 -31.89 -24.30 -2.24
CA LYS A 12 -33.17 -23.56 -2.14
C LYS A 12 -33.06 -22.30 -2.99
N GLY A 13 -33.60 -22.35 -4.20
CA GLY A 13 -33.69 -21.18 -5.08
C GLY A 13 -34.33 -20.02 -4.32
N GLN A 14 -33.57 -18.94 -4.11
CA GLN A 14 -34.11 -17.70 -3.56
C GLN A 14 -35.29 -17.25 -4.44
N PRO A 15 -36.40 -16.79 -3.83
CA PRO A 15 -37.59 -16.40 -4.58
C PRO A 15 -37.22 -15.28 -5.56
N HIS A 16 -37.50 -15.51 -6.84
CA HIS A 16 -37.41 -14.47 -7.84
C HIS A 16 -38.55 -13.49 -7.58
N LEU A 17 -38.25 -12.36 -6.95
CA LEU A 17 -39.23 -11.28 -6.72
C LEU A 17 -39.83 -10.85 -8.06
N LYS A 18 -41.15 -10.63 -8.09
CA LYS A 18 -41.78 -10.00 -9.25
C LYS A 18 -41.36 -8.53 -9.31
N ASP A 19 -41.37 -7.95 -10.51
CA ASP A 19 -40.90 -6.57 -10.72
C ASP A 19 -41.73 -5.55 -9.90
N GLU A 20 -43.04 -5.76 -9.80
CA GLU A 20 -43.94 -4.93 -8.97
C GLU A 20 -43.62 -5.04 -7.46
N GLU A 21 -43.35 -6.25 -6.97
CA GLU A 21 -42.97 -6.48 -5.56
C GLU A 21 -41.63 -5.80 -5.25
N LEU A 22 -40.66 -5.91 -6.17
CA LEU A 22 -39.35 -5.28 -6.03
C LEU A 22 -39.48 -3.75 -5.99
N ARG A 23 -40.33 -3.16 -6.83
CA ARG A 23 -40.58 -1.71 -6.84
C ARG A 23 -41.20 -1.22 -5.54
N ASN A 24 -42.17 -1.96 -4.99
CA ASN A 24 -42.75 -1.65 -3.67
C ASN A 24 -41.70 -1.71 -2.55
N LEU A 25 -40.87 -2.75 -2.56
CA LEU A 25 -39.78 -2.90 -1.59
C LEU A 25 -38.77 -1.75 -1.69
N ILE A 26 -38.39 -1.35 -2.91
CA ILE A 26 -37.48 -0.22 -3.13
C ILE A 26 -38.08 1.07 -2.55
N GLN A 27 -39.36 1.35 -2.81
CA GLN A 27 -40.04 2.53 -2.27
C GLN A 27 -40.05 2.55 -0.74
N ARG A 28 -40.36 1.40 -0.10
CA ARG A 28 -40.31 1.24 1.36
C ARG A 28 -38.90 1.44 1.90
N SER A 29 -37.90 0.82 1.26
CA SER A 29 -36.49 0.95 1.62
C SER A 29 -36.02 2.40 1.57
N GLN A 30 -36.39 3.15 0.53
CA GLN A 30 -36.07 4.57 0.38
C GLN A 30 -36.77 5.45 1.42
N SER A 31 -37.90 4.99 1.97
CA SER A 31 -38.62 5.63 3.08
C SER A 31 -38.06 5.25 4.46
N GLY A 32 -36.99 4.45 4.53
CA GLY A 32 -36.30 4.08 5.77
C GLY A 32 -36.61 2.68 6.31
N ASP A 33 -37.36 1.85 5.58
CA ASP A 33 -37.67 0.47 5.99
C ASP A 33 -36.44 -0.46 5.82
N GLN A 34 -35.80 -0.81 6.93
CA GLN A 34 -34.63 -1.70 6.93
C GLN A 34 -34.95 -3.14 6.51
N ASP A 35 -36.14 -3.66 6.84
CA ASP A 35 -36.51 -5.03 6.48
C ASP A 35 -36.71 -5.15 4.97
N ALA A 36 -37.33 -4.14 4.35
CA ALA A 36 -37.42 -4.05 2.90
C ALA A 36 -36.03 -4.00 2.25
N ARG A 37 -35.11 -3.19 2.79
CA ARG A 37 -33.72 -3.10 2.32
C ARG A 37 -33.02 -4.46 2.38
N ASN A 38 -33.11 -5.14 3.53
CA ASN A 38 -32.51 -6.45 3.74
C ASN A 38 -33.07 -7.50 2.77
N LEU A 39 -34.38 -7.47 2.53
CA LEU A 39 -35.02 -8.41 1.61
C LEU A 39 -34.52 -8.23 0.17
N ILE A 40 -34.43 -6.98 -0.31
CA ILE A 40 -33.90 -6.65 -1.65
C ILE A 40 -32.45 -7.09 -1.79
N VAL A 41 -31.61 -6.81 -0.80
CA VAL A 41 -30.19 -7.18 -0.85
C VAL A 41 -30.06 -8.70 -0.90
N ASN A 42 -30.73 -9.41 0.01
CA ASN A 42 -30.68 -10.87 0.09
C ASN A 42 -31.17 -11.55 -1.20
N SER A 43 -32.23 -11.03 -1.84
CA SER A 43 -32.74 -11.59 -3.10
C SER A 43 -31.83 -11.35 -4.30
N ASN A 44 -30.93 -10.37 -4.24
CA ASN A 44 -30.06 -9.96 -5.35
C ASN A 44 -28.58 -10.32 -5.15
N LEU A 45 -28.22 -11.06 -4.10
CA LEU A 45 -26.82 -11.46 -3.85
C LEU A 45 -26.20 -12.27 -5.01
N ARG A 46 -27.00 -13.11 -5.68
CA ARG A 46 -26.54 -13.89 -6.85
C ARG A 46 -26.18 -13.00 -8.04
N LEU A 47 -26.88 -11.87 -8.20
CA LEU A 47 -26.56 -10.88 -9.22
C LEU A 47 -25.16 -10.30 -8.97
N VAL A 48 -24.86 -9.93 -7.72
CA VAL A 48 -23.53 -9.41 -7.35
C VAL A 48 -22.45 -10.43 -7.70
N TRP A 49 -22.61 -11.70 -7.31
CA TRP A 49 -21.63 -12.74 -7.62
C TRP A 49 -21.41 -12.92 -9.12
N SER A 50 -22.48 -12.86 -9.93
CA SER A 50 -22.38 -12.93 -11.40
C SER A 50 -21.59 -11.77 -12.01
N VAL A 51 -21.60 -10.59 -11.38
CA VAL A 51 -20.80 -9.44 -11.80
C VAL A 51 -19.34 -9.62 -11.37
N VAL A 52 -19.10 -10.08 -10.13
CA VAL A 52 -17.75 -10.33 -9.58
C VAL A 52 -16.95 -11.31 -10.44
N GLN A 53 -17.60 -12.32 -11.03
CA GLN A 53 -16.94 -13.29 -11.90
C GLN A 53 -16.14 -12.66 -13.05
N ARG A 54 -16.52 -11.46 -13.51
CA ARG A 54 -15.81 -10.73 -14.58
C ARG A 54 -14.49 -10.10 -14.13
N PHE A 55 -14.24 -10.06 -12.82
CA PHE A 55 -13.09 -9.43 -12.18
C PHE A 55 -12.16 -10.43 -11.49
N LEU A 56 -12.43 -11.73 -11.60
CA LEU A 56 -11.53 -12.78 -11.12
C LEU A 56 -10.16 -12.67 -11.81
N ASN A 57 -9.13 -13.17 -11.13
CA ASN A 57 -7.74 -13.16 -11.60
C ASN A 57 -7.13 -11.76 -11.79
N ARG A 58 -7.65 -10.73 -11.10
CA ARG A 58 -7.07 -9.38 -11.07
C ARG A 58 -6.20 -9.09 -9.85
N GLY A 59 -5.82 -10.12 -9.10
CA GLY A 59 -4.98 -10.00 -7.89
C GLY A 59 -5.75 -9.67 -6.60
N TYR A 60 -7.06 -9.83 -6.59
CA TYR A 60 -7.92 -9.60 -5.42
C TYR A 60 -8.69 -10.85 -5.04
N GLU A 61 -8.98 -11.00 -3.75
CA GLU A 61 -9.81 -12.09 -3.25
C GLU A 61 -11.26 -11.93 -3.76
N PRO A 62 -11.90 -12.99 -4.27
CA PRO A 62 -13.27 -12.89 -4.79
C PRO A 62 -14.28 -12.40 -3.74
N ASP A 63 -14.07 -12.76 -2.48
CA ASP A 63 -14.95 -12.38 -1.37
C ASP A 63 -14.88 -10.88 -1.06
N ASP A 64 -13.70 -10.26 -1.20
CA ASP A 64 -13.54 -8.81 -1.07
C ASP A 64 -14.28 -8.07 -2.20
N LEU A 65 -14.08 -8.51 -3.44
CA LEU A 65 -14.78 -7.94 -4.60
C LEU A 65 -16.30 -8.10 -4.47
N TYR A 66 -16.75 -9.21 -3.87
CA TYR A 66 -18.15 -9.45 -3.57
C TYR A 66 -18.71 -8.49 -2.53
N GLN A 67 -17.98 -8.21 -1.45
CA GLN A 67 -18.39 -7.21 -0.45
C GLN A 67 -18.48 -5.81 -1.07
N ILE A 68 -17.48 -5.41 -1.87
CA ILE A 68 -17.52 -4.15 -2.61
C ILE A 68 -18.71 -4.10 -3.58
N GLY A 69 -19.00 -5.21 -4.26
CA GLY A 69 -20.17 -5.33 -5.13
C GLY A 69 -21.49 -5.19 -4.37
N CYS A 70 -21.58 -5.71 -3.14
CA CYS A 70 -22.73 -5.53 -2.26
C CYS A 70 -22.94 -4.07 -1.87
N ILE A 71 -21.86 -3.30 -1.64
CA ILE A 71 -21.93 -1.84 -1.43
C ILE A 71 -22.52 -1.15 -2.68
N GLY A 72 -22.11 -1.57 -3.88
CA GLY A 72 -22.67 -1.07 -5.14
C GLY A 72 -24.16 -1.38 -5.32
N LEU A 73 -24.58 -2.59 -4.96
CA LEU A 73 -26.00 -2.97 -4.94
C LEU A 73 -26.79 -2.10 -3.96
N LEU A 74 -26.27 -1.89 -2.76
CA LEU A 74 -26.91 -1.07 -1.72
C LEU A 74 -27.12 0.38 -2.18
N LYS A 75 -26.09 0.98 -2.79
CA LYS A 75 -26.18 2.32 -3.42
C LYS A 75 -27.19 2.36 -4.56
N SER A 76 -27.35 1.25 -5.28
CA SER A 76 -28.31 1.14 -6.37
C SER A 76 -29.74 1.19 -5.84
N VAL A 77 -30.04 0.52 -4.72
CA VAL A 77 -31.35 0.59 -4.06
C VAL A 77 -31.67 2.03 -3.62
N ASP A 78 -30.69 2.71 -3.00
CA ASP A 78 -30.87 4.07 -2.50
C ASP A 78 -31.16 5.11 -3.61
N LYS A 79 -30.59 4.90 -4.80
CA LYS A 79 -30.64 5.89 -5.90
C LYS A 79 -31.50 5.48 -7.09
N PHE A 80 -32.15 4.32 -7.04
CA PHE A 80 -33.00 3.86 -8.13
C PHE A 80 -34.24 4.75 -8.23
N ASP A 81 -34.44 5.37 -9.39
CA ASP A 81 -35.61 6.19 -9.66
C ASP A 81 -36.74 5.31 -10.23
N LEU A 82 -37.82 5.23 -9.46
CA LEU A 82 -39.00 4.45 -9.78
C LEU A 82 -39.82 5.04 -10.94
N SER A 83 -39.60 6.27 -11.38
CA SER A 83 -40.30 6.82 -12.55
C SER A 83 -39.89 6.14 -13.86
N PHE A 84 -38.70 5.52 -13.90
CA PHE A 84 -38.24 4.80 -15.09
C PHE A 84 -38.86 3.40 -15.18
N GLU A 85 -39.39 3.08 -16.36
CA GLU A 85 -39.91 1.75 -16.72
C GLU A 85 -38.80 0.78 -17.13
N VAL A 86 -37.77 0.65 -16.29
CA VAL A 86 -36.65 -0.26 -16.52
C VAL A 86 -36.51 -1.24 -15.35
N LYS A 87 -36.00 -2.44 -15.64
CA LYS A 87 -35.69 -3.42 -14.60
C LYS A 87 -34.60 -2.87 -13.69
N PHE A 88 -34.72 -3.13 -12.39
CA PHE A 88 -33.72 -2.73 -11.39
C PHE A 88 -32.31 -3.24 -11.73
N SER A 89 -32.20 -4.48 -12.24
CA SER A 89 -30.91 -5.07 -12.63
C SER A 89 -30.20 -4.27 -13.73
N THR A 90 -30.94 -3.62 -14.63
CA THR A 90 -30.38 -2.76 -15.69
C THR A 90 -29.63 -1.57 -15.10
N TYR A 91 -30.09 -1.03 -13.97
CA TYR A 91 -29.43 0.06 -13.25
C TYR A 91 -28.35 -0.44 -12.28
N ALA A 92 -28.63 -1.52 -11.56
CA ALA A 92 -27.75 -2.05 -10.52
C ALA A 92 -26.44 -2.60 -11.08
N VAL A 93 -26.46 -3.29 -12.23
CA VAL A 93 -25.25 -3.91 -12.81
C VAL A 93 -24.16 -2.88 -13.13
N PRO A 94 -24.43 -1.79 -13.86
CA PRO A 94 -23.43 -0.73 -14.08
C PRO A 94 -22.90 -0.11 -12.78
N MET A 95 -23.75 0.08 -11.77
CA MET A 95 -23.36 0.62 -10.47
C MET A 95 -22.42 -0.33 -9.71
N ILE A 96 -22.73 -1.63 -9.67
CA ILE A 96 -21.88 -2.67 -9.05
C ILE A 96 -20.53 -2.72 -9.77
N ILE A 97 -20.51 -2.74 -11.10
CA ILE A 97 -19.29 -2.69 -11.92
C ILE A 97 -18.46 -1.46 -11.58
N GLY A 98 -19.11 -0.29 -11.48
CA GLY A 98 -18.44 0.97 -11.18
C GLY A 98 -17.77 0.99 -9.80
N GLU A 99 -18.43 0.45 -8.77
CA GLU A 99 -17.84 0.36 -7.43
C GLU A 99 -16.66 -0.61 -7.37
N ILE A 100 -16.78 -1.79 -8.02
CA ILE A 100 -15.66 -2.75 -8.10
C ILE A 100 -14.47 -2.13 -8.85
N GLN A 101 -14.70 -1.50 -9.99
CA GLN A 101 -13.65 -0.83 -10.75
C GLN A 101 -13.01 0.31 -9.97
N ARG A 102 -13.82 1.09 -9.25
CA ARG A 102 -13.33 2.16 -8.39
C ARG A 102 -12.44 1.61 -7.28
N PHE A 103 -12.84 0.52 -6.62
CA PHE A 103 -12.03 -0.16 -5.60
C PHE A 103 -10.70 -0.62 -6.17
N ILE A 104 -10.71 -1.42 -7.24
CA ILE A 104 -9.49 -1.93 -7.89
C ILE A 104 -8.54 -0.80 -8.32
N ARG A 105 -9.10 0.34 -8.75
CA ARG A 105 -8.31 1.51 -9.15
C ARG A 105 -7.72 2.26 -7.96
N ASP A 106 -8.48 2.43 -6.89
CA ASP A 106 -8.04 3.18 -5.71
C ASP A 106 -7.13 2.33 -4.79
N ASP A 107 -7.25 1.00 -4.85
CA ASP A 107 -6.47 0.06 -4.06
C ASP A 107 -5.08 -0.23 -4.68
N GLY A 108 -4.16 -0.71 -3.86
CA GLY A 108 -2.79 -1.04 -4.26
C GLY A 108 -1.78 -0.90 -3.11
N THR A 109 -0.72 -1.72 -3.15
CA THR A 109 0.33 -1.78 -2.11
C THR A 109 0.99 -0.42 -1.84
N VAL A 110 1.15 0.39 -2.89
CA VAL A 110 1.64 1.77 -2.79
C VAL A 110 0.54 2.73 -3.23
N LYS A 111 0.20 3.67 -2.35
CA LYS A 111 -0.79 4.72 -2.65
C LYS A 111 -0.15 5.77 -3.56
N VAL A 112 -0.59 5.79 -4.81
CA VAL A 112 -0.21 6.79 -5.81
C VAL A 112 -1.41 7.65 -6.21
N SER A 113 -1.16 8.84 -6.73
CA SER A 113 -2.22 9.77 -7.12
C SER A 113 -3.06 9.22 -8.28
N ARG A 114 -4.35 9.60 -8.32
CA ARG A 114 -5.26 9.18 -9.39
C ARG A 114 -4.81 9.63 -10.77
N SER A 115 -4.33 10.87 -10.89
CA SER A 115 -3.83 11.43 -12.15
C SER A 115 -2.70 10.57 -12.72
N LEU A 116 -1.80 10.08 -11.87
CA LEU A 116 -0.65 9.27 -12.29
C LEU A 116 -1.07 7.86 -12.74
N LYS A 117 -2.01 7.21 -12.04
CA LYS A 117 -2.62 5.94 -12.46
C LYS A 117 -3.38 6.07 -13.79
N GLU A 118 -4.11 7.17 -13.98
CA GLU A 118 -4.81 7.44 -15.24
C GLU A 118 -3.83 7.68 -16.39
N MET A 119 -2.76 8.44 -16.14
CA MET A 119 -1.67 8.67 -17.09
C MET A 119 -1.02 7.35 -17.51
N ALA A 120 -0.68 6.49 -16.56
CA ALA A 120 -0.08 5.19 -16.85
C ALA A 120 -0.98 4.27 -17.68
N ASN A 121 -2.30 4.31 -17.45
CA ASN A 121 -3.25 3.59 -18.28
C ASN A 121 -3.31 4.12 -19.73
N LYS A 122 -3.23 5.44 -19.92
CA LYS A 122 -3.12 6.06 -21.26
C LYS A 122 -1.82 5.62 -21.94
N ILE A 123 -0.69 5.68 -21.21
CA ILE A 123 0.62 5.24 -21.70
C ILE A 123 0.60 3.77 -22.11
N ARG A 124 -0.03 2.89 -21.32
CA ARG A 124 -0.17 1.47 -21.68
C ARG A 124 -0.94 1.29 -22.99
N ARG A 125 -2.07 1.99 -23.16
CA ARG A 125 -2.87 1.93 -24.40
C ARG A 125 -2.09 2.45 -25.61
N ALA A 126 -1.43 3.60 -25.47
CA ALA A 126 -0.58 4.16 -26.53
C ALA A 126 0.58 3.22 -26.88
N LYS A 127 1.20 2.58 -25.88
CA LYS A 127 2.24 1.57 -26.09
C LYS A 127 1.72 0.40 -26.91
N GLU A 128 0.54 -0.14 -26.60
CA GLU A 128 -0.07 -1.23 -27.37
C GLU A 128 -0.41 -0.81 -28.81
N GLU A 129 -0.92 0.41 -29.00
CA GLU A 129 -1.26 0.97 -30.31
C GLU A 129 -0.02 1.18 -31.19
N LEU A 130 0.97 1.92 -30.68
CA LEU A 130 2.23 2.16 -31.39
C LEU A 130 3.00 0.87 -31.63
N SER A 131 2.94 -0.10 -30.71
CA SER A 131 3.56 -1.41 -30.93
C SER A 131 2.97 -2.16 -32.12
N LYS A 132 1.65 -2.08 -32.32
CA LYS A 132 1.00 -2.65 -33.50
C LYS A 132 1.41 -1.93 -34.78
N THR A 133 1.51 -0.61 -34.73
CA THR A 133 1.85 0.22 -35.89
C THR A 133 3.33 0.07 -36.31
N TYR A 134 4.25 0.04 -35.36
CA TYR A 134 5.70 -0.03 -35.63
C TYR A 134 6.23 -1.46 -35.75
N GLY A 135 5.47 -2.47 -35.32
CA GLY A 135 5.94 -3.85 -35.24
C GLY A 135 7.05 -4.06 -34.20
N ARG A 136 7.27 -3.10 -33.30
CA ARG A 136 8.25 -3.14 -32.19
C ARG A 136 7.75 -2.35 -30.98
N VAL A 137 8.41 -2.50 -29.84
CA VAL A 137 8.11 -1.67 -28.66
C VAL A 137 8.51 -0.21 -28.94
N PRO A 138 7.62 0.78 -28.72
CA PRO A 138 7.98 2.19 -28.86
C PRO A 138 8.91 2.63 -27.74
N THR A 139 9.76 3.61 -28.04
CA THR A 139 10.64 4.26 -27.08
C THR A 139 9.88 5.26 -26.19
N VAL A 140 10.50 5.70 -25.10
CA VAL A 140 9.91 6.73 -24.20
C VAL A 140 9.65 8.03 -24.97
N ASN A 141 10.57 8.44 -25.85
CA ASN A 141 10.42 9.66 -26.64
C ASN A 141 9.28 9.56 -27.66
N GLU A 142 9.12 8.41 -28.32
CA GLU A 142 7.99 8.18 -29.24
C GLU A 142 6.65 8.21 -28.52
N LEU A 143 6.59 7.69 -27.28
CA LEU A 143 5.41 7.78 -26.43
C LEU A 143 5.13 9.22 -25.97
N ALA A 144 6.17 9.96 -25.62
CA ALA A 144 6.10 11.36 -25.22
C ALA A 144 5.53 12.23 -26.36
N GLU A 145 6.05 12.06 -27.57
CA GLU A 145 5.56 12.75 -28.77
C GLU A 145 4.11 12.39 -29.09
N HIS A 146 3.76 11.11 -29.03
CA HIS A 146 2.40 10.65 -29.35
C HIS A 146 1.34 11.11 -28.34
N LEU A 147 1.72 11.24 -27.07
CA LEU A 147 0.82 11.63 -25.98
C LEU A 147 0.88 13.12 -25.61
N GLU A 148 1.77 13.88 -26.25
CA GLU A 148 2.04 15.29 -25.92
C GLU A 148 2.43 15.49 -24.45
N LEU A 149 3.29 14.61 -23.93
CA LEU A 149 3.80 14.62 -22.56
C LEU A 149 5.32 14.73 -22.53
N SER A 150 5.88 15.14 -21.40
CA SER A 150 7.34 15.08 -21.21
C SER A 150 7.82 13.63 -20.99
N PRO A 151 9.05 13.27 -21.43
CA PRO A 151 9.64 11.97 -21.12
C PRO A 151 9.67 11.65 -19.62
N GLU A 152 9.89 12.67 -18.78
CA GLU A 152 9.89 12.55 -17.32
C GLU A 152 8.52 12.12 -16.78
N GLU A 153 7.43 12.71 -17.29
CA GLU A 153 6.07 12.32 -16.92
C GLU A 153 5.74 10.89 -17.35
N ILE A 154 6.22 10.47 -18.53
CA ILE A 154 6.06 9.08 -19.01
C ILE A 154 6.75 8.11 -18.05
N ILE A 155 8.01 8.37 -17.71
CA ILE A 155 8.81 7.51 -16.82
C ILE A 155 8.17 7.46 -15.42
N MET A 156 7.81 8.62 -14.87
CA MET A 156 7.20 8.71 -13.55
C MET A 156 5.88 7.94 -13.48
N ALA A 157 5.01 8.07 -14.48
CA ALA A 157 3.74 7.35 -14.53
C ALA A 157 3.93 5.83 -14.70
N GLN A 158 4.90 5.40 -15.51
CA GLN A 158 5.23 3.99 -15.68
C GLN A 158 5.76 3.38 -14.38
N GLU A 159 6.68 4.06 -13.70
CA GLU A 159 7.27 3.56 -12.45
C GLU A 159 6.23 3.50 -11.33
N ALA A 160 5.39 4.52 -11.21
CA ALA A 160 4.33 4.56 -10.21
C ALA A 160 3.25 3.48 -10.37
N SER A 161 3.19 2.81 -11.52
CA SER A 161 2.25 1.73 -11.79
C SER A 161 2.87 0.34 -11.67
N ARG A 162 4.16 0.23 -11.32
CA ARG A 162 4.79 -1.05 -11.05
C ARG A 162 4.33 -1.60 -9.70
N SER A 163 3.96 -2.87 -9.69
CA SER A 163 3.73 -3.60 -8.45
C SER A 163 5.08 -3.93 -7.82
N PRO A 164 5.23 -3.77 -6.49
CA PRO A 164 6.45 -4.21 -5.80
C PRO A 164 6.59 -5.73 -5.86
N SER A 165 7.83 -6.21 -6.00
CA SER A 165 8.18 -7.62 -5.85
C SER A 165 8.19 -8.03 -4.38
N SER A 166 7.93 -9.31 -4.11
CA SER A 166 8.02 -9.86 -2.76
C SER A 166 9.48 -10.08 -2.39
N ILE A 167 9.91 -9.65 -1.20
CA ILE A 167 11.26 -9.96 -0.69
C ILE A 167 11.49 -11.47 -0.50
N HIS A 168 10.41 -12.25 -0.39
CA HIS A 168 10.48 -13.71 -0.28
C HIS A 168 10.44 -14.42 -1.64
N GLU A 169 10.46 -13.68 -2.75
CA GLU A 169 10.56 -14.28 -4.08
C GLU A 169 11.90 -15.01 -4.22
N THR A 170 11.86 -16.30 -4.56
CA THR A 170 13.04 -17.13 -4.78
C THR A 170 13.75 -16.73 -6.06
N VAL A 171 15.02 -16.35 -5.96
CA VAL A 171 15.87 -15.95 -7.08
C VAL A 171 16.67 -17.12 -7.62
N TYR A 172 17.01 -18.08 -6.74
CA TYR A 172 17.78 -19.26 -7.09
C TYR A 172 17.38 -20.44 -6.20
N GLU A 173 17.17 -21.60 -6.81
CA GLU A 173 16.79 -22.84 -6.13
C GLU A 173 17.80 -23.94 -6.49
N ASN A 174 18.35 -24.60 -5.48
CA ASN A 174 19.27 -25.74 -5.58
C ASN A 174 18.82 -26.82 -4.57
N ASP A 175 19.51 -27.95 -4.46
CA ASP A 175 19.23 -29.03 -3.49
C ASP A 175 19.30 -28.63 -2.00
N GLY A 176 19.53 -27.34 -1.70
CA GLY A 176 19.57 -26.76 -0.36
C GLY A 176 18.50 -25.67 -0.17
N ASP A 177 18.73 -24.78 0.79
CA ASP A 177 17.77 -23.71 1.07
C ASP A 177 17.66 -22.72 -0.11
N PRO A 178 16.44 -22.34 -0.54
CA PRO A 178 16.22 -21.41 -1.64
C PRO A 178 16.73 -20.02 -1.26
N ILE A 179 17.45 -19.37 -2.17
CA ILE A 179 17.93 -18.00 -2.01
C ILE A 179 16.81 -17.05 -2.43
N THR A 180 16.36 -16.20 -1.51
CA THR A 180 15.31 -15.21 -1.74
C THR A 180 15.89 -13.84 -2.11
N LEU A 181 15.04 -12.93 -2.63
CA LEU A 181 15.44 -11.54 -2.86
C LEU A 181 15.95 -10.89 -1.56
N LEU A 182 15.36 -11.22 -0.42
CA LEU A 182 15.76 -10.71 0.89
C LEU A 182 17.23 -10.99 1.19
N ASP A 183 17.72 -12.19 0.85
CA ASP A 183 19.11 -12.60 1.12
C ASP A 183 20.14 -11.83 0.27
N GLN A 184 19.69 -11.19 -0.82
CA GLN A 184 20.53 -10.38 -1.69
C GLN A 184 20.49 -8.88 -1.35
N ILE A 185 19.55 -8.46 -0.50
CA ILE A 185 19.44 -7.06 -0.08
C ILE A 185 20.52 -6.81 0.98
N ALA A 186 21.50 -5.97 0.65
CA ALA A 186 22.54 -5.59 1.60
C ALA A 186 21.96 -4.80 2.78
N ASP A 187 22.29 -5.21 4.01
CA ASP A 187 22.01 -4.39 5.20
C ASP A 187 23.14 -3.37 5.40
N HIS A 188 22.86 -2.11 5.05
CA HIS A 188 23.81 -1.02 5.25
C HIS A 188 23.96 -0.61 6.74
N ASN A 189 23.26 -1.26 7.67
CA ASN A 189 23.38 -0.98 9.10
C ASN A 189 24.51 -1.76 9.79
N GLU A 190 25.16 -2.72 9.13
CA GLU A 190 26.24 -3.51 9.75
C GLU A 190 27.40 -2.62 10.25
N THR A 191 27.65 -1.49 9.60
CA THR A 191 28.68 -0.52 10.01
C THR A 191 28.41 0.06 11.41
N SER A 192 27.14 0.18 11.81
CA SER A 192 26.73 0.73 13.11
C SER A 192 27.16 -0.14 14.29
N TRP A 193 27.24 -1.47 14.12
CA TRP A 193 27.60 -2.37 15.22
C TRP A 193 29.08 -2.28 15.59
N PHE A 194 29.97 -2.24 14.59
CA PHE A 194 31.40 -2.05 14.81
C PHE A 194 31.71 -0.70 15.45
N ASP A 195 31.08 0.37 14.96
CA ASP A 195 31.22 1.71 15.54
C ASP A 195 30.76 1.76 17.01
N GLN A 196 29.67 1.04 17.35
CA GLN A 196 29.19 0.95 18.74
C GLN A 196 30.15 0.19 19.66
N ILE A 197 30.80 -0.86 19.18
CA ILE A 197 31.81 -1.60 19.97
C ILE A 197 33.04 -0.73 20.18
N ALA A 198 33.59 -0.15 19.10
CA ALA A 198 34.76 0.73 19.17
C ALA A 198 34.51 1.94 20.08
N LEU A 199 33.30 2.53 20.02
CA LEU A 199 32.91 3.61 20.91
C LEU A 199 32.84 3.18 22.38
N LYS A 200 32.31 1.99 22.68
CA LYS A 200 32.26 1.46 24.05
C LYS A 200 33.65 1.25 24.62
N GLU A 201 34.57 0.69 23.85
CA GLU A 201 35.97 0.51 24.26
C GLU A 201 36.65 1.85 24.50
N ALA A 202 36.51 2.80 23.57
CA ALA A 202 37.06 4.15 23.73
C ALA A 202 36.54 4.88 24.98
N ILE A 203 35.29 4.67 25.38
CA ILE A 203 34.73 5.23 26.64
C ILE A 203 35.27 4.50 27.88
N HIS A 204 35.55 3.20 27.79
CA HIS A 204 36.08 2.42 28.91
C HIS A 204 37.48 2.83 29.34
N GLU A 205 38.30 3.34 28.42
CA GLU A 205 39.64 3.81 28.72
C GLU A 205 39.71 5.24 29.29
N LEU A 206 38.64 6.02 29.15
CA LEU A 206 38.54 7.31 29.79
C LEU A 206 38.57 7.17 31.31
N ASN A 207 39.29 8.07 31.97
CA ASN A 207 39.25 8.14 33.43
C ASN A 207 37.86 8.58 33.91
N GLU A 208 37.57 8.39 35.20
CA GLU A 208 36.23 8.66 35.76
C GLU A 208 35.74 10.09 35.49
N ARG A 209 36.65 11.07 35.54
CA ARG A 209 36.33 12.48 35.30
C ARG A 209 35.99 12.75 33.84
N GLU A 210 36.75 12.16 32.92
CA GLU A 210 36.53 12.29 31.48
C GLU A 210 35.24 11.60 31.05
N ARG A 211 34.99 10.38 31.55
CA ARG A 211 33.73 9.65 31.32
C ARG A 211 32.53 10.42 31.83
N LEU A 212 32.63 11.04 33.01
CA LEU A 212 31.58 11.88 33.55
C LEU A 212 31.30 13.11 32.67
N ILE A 213 32.34 13.77 32.15
CA ILE A 213 32.17 14.90 31.22
C ILE A 213 31.45 14.44 29.95
N VAL A 214 31.86 13.33 29.35
CA VAL A 214 31.21 12.78 28.15
C VAL A 214 29.76 12.41 28.42
N PHE A 215 29.49 11.74 29.54
CA PHE A 215 28.12 11.38 29.95
C PHE A 215 27.23 12.62 30.11
N LEU A 216 27.71 13.66 30.80
CA LEU A 216 26.91 14.87 30.99
C LEU A 216 26.68 15.62 29.67
N ARG A 217 27.68 15.66 28.79
CA ARG A 217 27.62 16.38 27.50
C ARG A 217 26.79 15.68 26.44
N TYR A 218 26.92 14.37 26.30
CA TYR A 218 26.37 13.60 25.17
C TYR A 218 25.25 12.64 25.53
N TYR A 219 25.10 12.28 26.81
CA TYR A 219 23.98 11.43 27.27
C TYR A 219 22.93 12.23 28.06
N LYS A 220 23.32 13.31 28.74
CA LYS A 220 22.40 14.21 29.46
C LYS A 220 22.18 15.56 28.76
N ASP A 221 22.76 15.76 27.57
CA ASP A 221 22.65 16.98 26.75
C ASP A 221 22.91 18.29 27.51
N GLN A 222 23.77 18.28 28.53
CA GLN A 222 24.07 19.47 29.33
C GLN A 222 25.03 20.41 28.60
N THR A 223 24.86 21.72 28.79
CA THR A 223 25.78 22.73 28.22
C THR A 223 27.15 22.69 28.91
N GLN A 224 28.21 23.15 28.23
CA GLN A 224 29.55 23.23 28.85
C GLN A 224 29.55 24.09 30.12
N SER A 225 28.69 25.12 30.18
CA SER A 225 28.50 25.97 31.35
C SER A 225 27.84 25.22 32.51
N GLU A 226 26.82 24.40 32.24
CA GLU A 226 26.18 23.54 33.26
C GLU A 226 27.15 22.49 33.81
N VAL A 227 27.92 21.85 32.93
CA VAL A 227 28.96 20.88 33.32
C VAL A 227 30.05 21.57 34.14
N ALA A 228 30.46 22.78 33.75
CA ALA A 228 31.45 23.59 34.48
C ALA A 228 30.98 23.93 35.89
N ALA A 229 29.73 24.38 36.03
CA ALA A 229 29.12 24.66 37.33
C ALA A 229 29.07 23.41 38.22
N ARG A 230 28.74 22.25 37.65
CA ARG A 230 28.66 20.98 38.39
C ARG A 230 30.02 20.43 38.82
N LEU A 231 31.07 20.69 38.04
CA LEU A 231 32.43 20.23 38.29
C LEU A 231 33.30 21.26 39.02
N GLY A 232 32.78 22.45 39.34
CA GLY A 232 33.50 23.51 40.03
C GLY A 232 34.69 24.08 39.24
N ILE A 233 34.60 24.07 37.91
CA ILE A 233 35.66 24.56 37.00
C ILE A 233 35.10 25.58 36.01
N SER A 234 35.96 26.23 35.22
CA SER A 234 35.50 27.19 34.20
C SER A 234 34.98 26.49 32.95
N GLN A 235 34.04 27.13 32.24
CA GLN A 235 33.53 26.64 30.95
C GLN A 235 34.66 26.44 29.93
N VAL A 236 35.66 27.32 29.92
CA VAL A 236 36.84 27.21 29.05
C VAL A 236 37.66 25.95 29.38
N GLN A 237 37.77 25.58 30.66
CA GLN A 237 38.42 24.34 31.07
C GLN A 237 37.64 23.10 30.62
N VAL A 238 36.30 23.11 30.75
CA VAL A 238 35.45 22.03 30.22
C VAL A 238 35.62 21.88 28.71
N SER A 239 35.60 22.99 27.96
CA SER A 239 35.80 22.98 26.51
C SER A 239 37.14 22.36 26.10
N ARG A 240 38.23 22.70 26.81
CA ARG A 240 39.56 22.11 26.57
C ARG A 240 39.60 20.62 26.90
N LEU A 241 39.00 20.20 28.00
CA LEU A 241 38.91 18.79 28.40
C LEU A 241 38.09 17.99 27.40
N GLU A 242 36.90 18.46 27.02
CA GLU A 242 36.03 17.84 26.02
C GLU A 242 36.78 17.65 24.70
N LYS A 243 37.47 18.67 24.19
CA LYS A 243 38.26 18.55 22.96
C LYS A 243 39.37 17.51 23.07
N LYS A 244 40.05 17.42 24.22
CA LYS A 244 41.10 16.42 24.48
C LYS A 244 40.51 15.01 24.53
N ILE A 245 39.39 14.83 25.21
CA ILE A 245 38.68 13.56 25.35
C ILE A 245 38.23 13.04 23.98
N LEU A 246 37.59 13.90 23.17
CA LEU A 246 37.15 13.54 21.82
C LEU A 246 38.31 13.15 20.91
N GLN A 247 39.44 13.86 21.03
CA GLN A 247 40.65 13.52 20.26
C GLN A 247 41.22 12.16 20.69
N GLN A 248 41.22 11.86 21.99
CA GLN A 248 41.66 10.57 22.51
C GLN A 248 40.75 9.43 22.04
N MET A 249 39.43 9.60 22.16
CA MET A 249 38.44 8.63 21.67
C MET A 249 38.60 8.39 20.17
N LYS A 250 38.77 9.46 19.38
CA LYS A 250 38.99 9.36 17.93
C LYS A 250 40.28 8.63 17.58
N ASN A 251 41.36 8.86 18.32
CA ASN A 251 42.62 8.14 18.09
C ASN A 251 42.48 6.65 18.39
N HIS A 252 41.72 6.28 19.42
CA HIS A 252 41.45 4.88 19.77
C HIS A 252 40.57 4.17 18.75
N MET A 253 39.52 4.84 18.26
CA MET A 253 38.62 4.26 17.25
C MET A 253 39.27 4.10 15.86
N ASN A 254 40.40 4.76 15.61
CA ASN A 254 41.14 4.69 14.34
C ASN A 254 42.35 3.71 14.38
N GLN A 255 42.58 3.04 15.51
CA GLN A 255 43.57 1.96 15.64
C GLN A 255 42.91 0.62 15.33
#